data_AF-R0F748-F1
#
_entry.id   AF-R0F748-F1
#
_cell.length_a   1.000
_cell.length_b   1.000
_cell.length_c   1.000
_cell.angle_alpha   90.00
_cell.angle_beta   90.00
_cell.angle_gamma   90.00
#
_symmetry.space_group_name_H-M   'P 1'
#
loop_
_entity.id
_entity.type
_entity.pdbx_description
1 polymer ?
#
loop_
_entity_poly.entity_id
_entity_poly.type
_entity_poly.pdbx_seq_one_letter_code
_entity_poly.pdbx_strand_id
1 'polypeptide(L)'
;MMMFPFLKHRSRSVHGEDAPSSPESRVVVSEAETGGACTTLTVWRKSLLVTCEGFTVIDSNGDLIYRVDNYARTRPEEIILMDKDGNSLLLMHRTKKITLVDSWGIYEAKDTNGETKIPKCPIWYMRKNLKMNILNTNKSNVLAYVFSGSFDKKNSYIIKGSYKCKSCKIVHVPMNKTVVEIKRKEVRTKGVRFGSDVFDLVVSPAFDTALAMALVLLLDQMFS
;
A
#
# COMPACT_ATOMS: atom_id res chain seq x y z
N MET A 1 66.11 6.69 35.03
CA MET A 1 64.96 6.04 35.69
C MET A 1 64.75 6.68 37.05
N MET A 2 63.80 7.61 37.14
CA MET A 2 63.29 8.20 38.38
C MET A 2 61.84 8.60 38.10
N MET A 3 60.94 8.33 39.05
CA MET A 3 59.53 8.70 38.94
C MET A 3 59.03 8.96 40.35
N PHE A 4 58.73 10.23 40.66
CA PHE A 4 58.14 10.65 41.93
C PHE A 4 56.73 11.21 41.65
N PRO A 5 55.68 10.74 42.35
CA PRO A 5 54.32 11.23 42.15
C PRO A 5 54.07 12.51 42.96
N PHE A 6 53.29 13.44 42.40
CA PHE A 6 52.83 14.65 43.11
C PHE A 6 51.36 14.58 43.53
N LEU A 7 51.04 15.26 44.63
CA LEU A 7 49.83 15.06 45.43
C LEU A 7 48.57 15.74 44.86
N LYS A 8 47.40 15.23 45.28
CA LYS A 8 46.13 15.97 45.28
C LYS A 8 46.18 17.17 46.25
N HIS A 9 45.47 18.26 45.94
CA HIS A 9 45.01 19.20 46.97
C HIS A 9 43.60 19.77 46.73
N ARG A 10 42.97 20.21 47.83
CA ARG A 10 41.62 20.81 47.99
C ARG A 10 41.72 22.35 48.09
N SER A 11 40.68 23.19 48.07
CA SER A 11 39.27 23.22 47.61
C SER A 11 38.73 24.64 47.92
N ARG A 12 37.46 24.94 47.56
CA ARG A 12 36.65 26.10 48.06
C ARG A 12 37.10 27.49 47.53
N SER A 13 36.27 28.56 47.45
CA SER A 13 34.89 28.81 47.95
C SER A 13 34.14 29.96 47.23
N VAL A 14 32.85 29.73 46.90
CA VAL A 14 31.61 30.57 47.04
C VAL A 14 31.61 32.12 46.93
N HIS A 15 30.91 32.64 45.91
CA HIS A 15 29.77 33.61 45.90
C HIS A 15 29.37 33.81 44.40
N GLY A 16 28.20 34.26 43.96
CA GLY A 16 26.98 34.79 44.58
C GLY A 16 26.17 35.50 43.46
N GLU A 17 24.94 35.05 43.22
CA GLU A 17 23.74 35.76 42.70
C GLU A 17 23.83 36.82 41.58
N ASP A 18 23.12 36.58 40.45
CA ASP A 18 21.97 37.39 39.97
C ASP A 18 21.58 37.06 38.50
N ALA A 19 20.28 37.13 38.19
CA ALA A 19 19.71 36.93 36.85
C ALA A 19 19.17 38.27 36.29
N PRO A 20 18.98 38.40 34.96
CA PRO A 20 17.68 37.98 34.41
C PRO A 20 17.72 37.35 33.00
N SER A 21 16.57 36.77 32.63
CA SER A 21 16.29 36.03 31.41
C SER A 21 16.32 36.82 30.09
N SER A 22 16.77 36.18 29.01
CA SER A 22 16.23 36.37 27.66
C SER A 22 15.81 35.02 27.08
N PRO A 23 14.86 34.95 26.13
CA PRO A 23 14.08 33.73 25.90
C PRO A 23 14.87 32.66 25.15
N GLU A 24 14.82 31.42 25.65
CA GLU A 24 15.19 30.25 24.87
C GLU A 24 14.40 30.24 23.56
N SER A 25 15.12 30.25 22.44
CA SER A 25 14.54 29.93 21.14
C SER A 25 14.13 28.47 21.16
N ARG A 26 12.91 28.21 21.64
CA ARG A 26 12.22 26.94 21.41
C ARG A 26 12.02 26.83 19.91
N VAL A 27 12.95 26.14 19.27
CA VAL A 27 12.77 25.61 17.92
C VAL A 27 11.61 24.63 18.01
N VAL A 28 10.40 25.17 17.83
CA VAL A 28 9.23 24.39 17.48
C VAL A 28 9.59 23.79 16.12
N VAL A 29 10.08 22.56 16.15
CA VAL A 29 10.11 21.71 14.97
C VAL A 29 8.65 21.50 14.63
N SER A 30 8.12 22.38 13.79
CA SER A 30 6.89 22.13 13.07
C SER A 30 7.17 20.87 12.25
N GLU A 31 6.70 19.72 12.74
CA GLU A 31 6.40 18.60 11.86
C GLU A 31 5.49 19.18 10.78
N ALA A 32 6.08 19.40 9.60
CA ALA A 32 5.32 19.66 8.42
C ALA A 32 4.53 18.38 8.15
N GLU A 33 3.33 18.29 8.72
CA GLU A 33 2.33 17.38 8.21
C GLU A 33 2.18 17.72 6.73
N THR A 34 2.76 16.88 5.86
CA THR A 34 2.45 16.84 4.43
C THR A 34 1.03 16.28 4.28
N GLY A 35 0.07 17.03 4.83
CA GLY A 35 -1.33 16.70 5.02
C GLY A 35 -2.10 16.96 3.73
N GLY A 36 -1.75 16.22 2.68
CA GLY A 36 -2.62 16.12 1.52
C GLY A 36 -3.98 15.52 1.91
N ALA A 37 -5.01 15.76 1.09
CA ALA A 37 -6.28 15.05 1.22
C ALA A 37 -6.16 13.63 0.66
N CYS A 38 -6.84 12.65 1.28
CA CYS A 38 -6.91 11.29 0.74
C CYS A 38 -7.70 11.28 -0.58
N THR A 39 -7.12 10.66 -1.62
CA THR A 39 -7.81 10.44 -2.89
C THR A 39 -8.85 9.34 -2.72
N THR A 40 -10.10 9.58 -3.13
CA THR A 40 -11.16 8.57 -3.12
C THR A 40 -11.54 8.21 -4.55
N LEU A 41 -11.33 6.94 -4.92
CA LEU A 41 -11.60 6.40 -6.23
C LEU A 41 -12.82 5.48 -6.19
N THR A 42 -13.67 5.56 -7.21
CA THR A 42 -14.76 4.61 -7.44
C THR A 42 -14.26 3.47 -8.30
N VAL A 43 -14.23 2.25 -7.76
CA VAL A 43 -13.84 1.04 -8.50
C VAL A 43 -15.10 0.26 -8.87
N TRP A 44 -15.26 -0.04 -10.16
CA TRP A 44 -16.31 -0.91 -10.69
C TRP A 44 -15.67 -2.16 -11.32
N ARG A 45 -16.04 -3.35 -10.83
CA ARG A 45 -15.64 -4.66 -11.40
C ARG A 45 -16.44 -4.98 -12.67
N LYS A 46 -16.26 -4.15 -13.69
CA LYS A 46 -16.81 -4.28 -15.04
C LYS A 46 -15.81 -3.69 -16.04
N SER A 47 -15.59 -4.36 -17.17
CA SER A 47 -14.83 -3.79 -18.30
C SER A 47 -15.67 -2.79 -19.08
N LEU A 48 -14.99 -1.88 -19.78
CA LEU A 48 -15.60 -1.02 -20.81
C LEU A 48 -15.88 -1.77 -22.12
N LEU A 49 -15.21 -2.90 -22.36
CA LEU A 49 -15.40 -3.75 -23.53
C LEU A 49 -16.53 -4.77 -23.28
N VAL A 50 -17.51 -4.80 -24.18
CA VAL A 50 -18.77 -5.55 -24.03
C VAL A 50 -18.58 -7.06 -23.78
N THR A 51 -17.50 -7.64 -24.31
CA THR A 51 -17.19 -9.08 -24.25
C THR A 51 -16.14 -9.46 -23.21
N CYS A 52 -15.55 -8.49 -22.51
CA CYS A 52 -14.46 -8.73 -21.56
C CYS A 52 -14.96 -8.62 -20.11
N GLU A 53 -14.27 -9.28 -19.19
CA GLU A 53 -14.30 -8.88 -17.78
C GLU A 53 -13.15 -7.93 -17.48
N GLY A 54 -13.29 -7.18 -16.40
CA GLY A 54 -12.38 -6.07 -16.18
C GLY A 54 -12.75 -5.19 -15.00
N PHE A 55 -12.05 -4.07 -14.92
CA PHE A 55 -12.27 -3.04 -13.94
C PHE A 55 -12.25 -1.66 -14.61
N THR A 56 -13.14 -0.81 -14.15
CA THR A 56 -13.23 0.61 -14.52
C THR A 56 -13.01 1.41 -13.23
N VAL A 57 -12.07 2.35 -13.22
CA VAL A 57 -11.77 3.18 -12.05
C VAL A 57 -11.95 4.64 -12.38
N ILE A 58 -12.81 5.29 -11.60
CA ILE A 58 -13.25 6.66 -11.78
C ILE A 58 -12.82 7.48 -10.55
N ASP A 59 -12.40 8.72 -10.75
CA ASP A 59 -12.00 9.61 -9.65
C ASP A 59 -13.22 10.26 -8.94
N SER A 60 -12.97 11.33 -8.18
CA SER A 60 -14.03 12.12 -7.52
C SER A 60 -14.76 13.11 -8.42
N ASN A 61 -14.20 13.45 -9.58
CA ASN A 61 -14.78 14.36 -10.57
C ASN A 61 -15.75 13.63 -11.52
N GLY A 62 -15.55 12.32 -11.68
CA GLY A 62 -16.28 11.47 -12.63
C GLY A 62 -15.42 11.03 -13.81
N ASP A 63 -14.13 11.34 -13.80
CA ASP A 63 -13.21 11.01 -14.89
C ASP A 63 -12.67 9.59 -14.76
N LEU A 64 -12.64 8.88 -15.89
CA LEU A 64 -11.92 7.61 -16.00
C LEU A 64 -10.42 7.86 -15.78
N ILE A 65 -9.81 7.15 -14.85
CA ILE A 65 -8.36 7.23 -14.59
C ILE A 65 -7.63 5.92 -14.87
N TYR A 66 -8.27 4.78 -14.62
CA TYR A 66 -7.70 3.46 -14.92
C TYR A 66 -8.74 2.51 -15.49
N ARG A 67 -8.26 1.59 -16.33
CA ARG A 67 -9.03 0.47 -16.88
C ARG A 67 -8.21 -0.82 -16.84
N VAL A 68 -8.93 -1.94 -16.84
CA VAL A 68 -8.37 -3.29 -16.98
C VAL A 68 -9.31 -4.06 -17.87
N ASP A 69 -8.84 -4.52 -19.02
CA ASP A 69 -9.67 -5.23 -20.02
C ASP A 69 -9.19 -6.66 -20.31
N ASN A 70 -7.97 -7.02 -19.89
CA ASN A 70 -7.43 -8.38 -20.03
C ASN A 70 -7.75 -9.27 -18.81
N TYR A 71 -8.87 -9.02 -18.12
CA TYR A 71 -9.25 -9.78 -16.95
C TYR A 71 -10.05 -11.01 -17.35
N ALA A 72 -9.46 -12.21 -17.25
CA ALA A 72 -10.15 -13.46 -17.54
C ALA A 72 -10.88 -14.02 -16.30
N ARG A 73 -12.06 -14.65 -16.48
CA ARG A 73 -12.71 -15.45 -15.43
C ARG A 73 -11.79 -16.53 -14.87
N THR A 74 -11.06 -17.20 -15.78
CA THR A 74 -10.26 -18.38 -15.49
C THR A 74 -8.83 -18.00 -15.12
N ARG A 75 -8.67 -17.32 -13.98
CA ARG A 75 -7.37 -17.09 -13.30
C ARG A 75 -6.22 -16.71 -14.25
N PRO A 76 -6.25 -15.50 -14.85
CA PRO A 76 -5.21 -15.04 -15.76
C PRO A 76 -3.81 -15.22 -15.17
N GLU A 77 -2.84 -15.48 -16.03
CA GLU A 77 -1.42 -15.45 -15.62
C GLU A 77 -0.91 -14.02 -15.51
N GLU A 78 -1.52 -13.11 -16.26
CA GLU A 78 -1.14 -11.70 -16.39
C GLU A 78 -2.37 -10.80 -16.38
N ILE A 79 -2.29 -9.69 -15.64
CA ILE A 79 -3.29 -8.63 -15.63
C ILE A 79 -2.53 -7.32 -15.87
N ILE A 80 -3.07 -6.45 -16.73
CA ILE A 80 -2.45 -5.16 -17.04
C ILE A 80 -3.38 -4.06 -16.52
N LEU A 81 -2.86 -3.22 -15.63
CA LEU A 81 -3.48 -1.95 -15.29
C LEU A 81 -3.09 -0.92 -16.35
N MET A 82 -4.09 -0.33 -17.00
CA MET A 82 -3.92 0.71 -18.01
C MET A 82 -4.45 2.05 -17.51
N ASP A 83 -3.94 3.14 -18.07
CA ASP A 83 -4.56 4.46 -17.93
C ASP A 83 -5.88 4.56 -18.72
N LYS A 84 -6.51 5.73 -18.67
CA LYS A 84 -7.76 6.03 -19.40
C LYS A 84 -7.66 5.85 -20.92
N ASP A 85 -6.48 6.10 -21.51
CA ASP A 85 -6.23 6.12 -22.94
C ASP A 85 -5.82 4.71 -23.46
N GLY A 86 -5.48 3.79 -22.55
CA GLY A 86 -5.13 2.40 -22.83
C GLY A 86 -3.64 2.09 -22.73
N ASN A 87 -2.80 3.05 -22.31
CA ASN A 87 -1.37 2.82 -22.12
C ASN A 87 -1.16 1.95 -20.88
N SER A 88 -0.23 1.01 -20.95
CA SER A 88 0.04 0.08 -19.86
C SER A 88 0.85 0.77 -18.75
N LEU A 89 0.40 0.67 -17.49
CA LEU A 89 1.06 1.26 -16.33
C LEU A 89 1.76 0.20 -15.46
N LEU A 90 1.03 -0.86 -15.11
CA LEU A 90 1.53 -1.94 -14.27
C LEU A 90 1.12 -3.30 -14.83
N LEU A 91 2.07 -4.23 -14.85
CA LEU A 91 1.85 -5.65 -15.13
C LEU A 91 1.85 -6.42 -13.82
N MET A 92 0.75 -7.13 -13.54
CA MET A 92 0.67 -8.11 -12.46
C MET A 92 0.82 -9.50 -13.06
N HIS A 93 1.90 -10.22 -12.73
CA HIS A 93 2.18 -11.56 -13.24
C HIS A 93 2.21 -12.60 -12.10
N ARG A 94 1.55 -13.74 -12.31
CA ARG A 94 1.37 -14.80 -11.32
C ARG A 94 2.56 -15.74 -11.23
N THR A 95 3.31 -15.68 -10.13
CA THR A 95 4.56 -16.44 -9.99
C THR A 95 4.31 -17.91 -9.62
N LYS A 96 4.38 -18.82 -10.60
CA LYS A 96 4.24 -20.28 -10.41
C LYS A 96 5.45 -20.96 -9.74
N LYS A 97 5.99 -20.40 -8.65
CA LYS A 97 7.13 -21.00 -7.91
C LYS A 97 6.68 -22.08 -6.92
N ILE A 98 6.34 -23.27 -7.45
CA ILE A 98 6.31 -24.63 -6.83
C ILE A 98 5.48 -24.80 -5.52
N THR A 99 5.01 -23.73 -4.90
CA THR A 99 4.25 -23.75 -3.65
C THR A 99 2.76 -23.56 -3.93
N LEU A 100 1.91 -24.18 -3.09
CA LEU A 100 0.45 -24.06 -3.09
C LEU A 100 -0.06 -22.64 -2.70
N VAL A 101 0.77 -21.60 -2.84
CA VAL A 101 0.47 -20.23 -2.43
C VAL A 101 0.33 -19.34 -3.66
N ASP A 102 -0.87 -18.84 -3.91
CA ASP A 102 -1.06 -17.76 -4.87
C ASP A 102 -0.18 -16.56 -4.50
N SER A 103 0.69 -16.23 -5.44
CA SER A 103 1.73 -15.22 -5.31
C SER A 103 1.90 -14.51 -6.64
N TRP A 104 2.15 -13.21 -6.55
CA TRP A 104 2.07 -12.30 -7.68
C TRP A 104 3.18 -11.26 -7.58
N GLY A 105 3.90 -11.07 -8.68
CA GLY A 105 4.79 -9.93 -8.87
C GLY A 105 4.03 -8.79 -9.55
N ILE A 106 4.28 -7.56 -9.10
CA ILE A 106 3.88 -6.32 -9.76
C ILE A 106 5.14 -5.76 -10.42
N TYR A 107 5.03 -5.39 -11.68
CA TYR A 107 6.09 -4.87 -12.52
C TYR A 107 5.63 -3.55 -13.10
N GLU A 108 6.57 -2.61 -13.25
CA GLU A 108 6.38 -1.46 -14.14
C GLU A 108 6.11 -1.99 -15.55
N ALA A 109 5.00 -1.56 -16.17
CA ALA A 109 4.79 -1.86 -17.57
C ALA A 109 5.76 -0.98 -18.37
N LYS A 110 6.59 -1.63 -19.18
CA LYS A 110 7.40 -0.94 -20.19
C LYS A 110 6.72 -1.14 -21.53
N ASP A 111 6.81 -0.16 -22.40
CA ASP A 111 6.37 -0.27 -23.80
C ASP A 111 7.23 -1.32 -24.53
N THR A 112 6.88 -2.59 -24.34
CA THR A 112 7.50 -3.70 -25.05
C THR A 112 6.98 -3.70 -26.47
N ASN A 113 7.72 -3.06 -27.37
CA ASN A 113 7.55 -3.13 -28.83
C ASN A 113 7.74 -4.58 -29.33
N GLY A 114 6.79 -5.47 -29.03
CA GLY A 114 6.79 -6.89 -29.41
C GLY A 114 7.63 -7.83 -28.52
N GLU A 115 8.62 -7.35 -27.76
CA GLU A 115 9.47 -8.21 -26.93
C GLU A 115 8.96 -8.40 -25.48
N THR A 116 8.12 -9.40 -25.27
CA THR A 116 7.62 -9.82 -23.94
C THR A 116 8.69 -10.49 -23.08
N LYS A 117 9.60 -9.69 -22.52
CA LYS A 117 10.50 -10.11 -21.43
C LYS A 117 10.09 -9.43 -20.13
N ILE A 118 9.28 -10.14 -19.34
CA ILE A 118 8.96 -9.76 -17.95
C ILE A 118 10.27 -9.47 -17.21
N PRO A 119 10.41 -8.33 -16.51
CA PRO A 119 11.64 -8.00 -15.79
C PRO A 119 12.04 -9.11 -14.79
N LYS A 120 13.34 -9.35 -14.61
CA LYS A 120 13.84 -10.42 -13.73
C LYS A 120 13.36 -10.31 -12.28
N CYS A 121 13.10 -9.09 -11.81
CA CYS A 121 12.64 -8.80 -10.45
C CYS A 121 11.39 -7.91 -10.50
N PRO A 122 10.31 -8.23 -9.75
CA PRO A 122 9.17 -7.32 -9.60
C PRO A 122 9.55 -6.11 -8.75
N ILE A 123 8.81 -5.01 -8.88
CA ILE A 123 8.91 -3.85 -7.97
C ILE A 123 8.22 -4.13 -6.64
N TRP A 124 7.14 -4.91 -6.65
CA TRP A 124 6.39 -5.34 -5.47
C TRP A 124 5.94 -6.79 -5.60
N TYR A 125 5.81 -7.49 -4.48
CA TYR A 125 5.37 -8.88 -4.44
C TYR A 125 4.27 -9.07 -3.40
N MET A 126 3.14 -9.66 -3.81
CA MET A 126 2.02 -9.98 -2.92
C MET A 126 1.85 -11.49 -2.75
N ARG A 127 1.60 -11.94 -1.51
CA ARG A 127 1.44 -13.35 -1.16
C ARG A 127 0.25 -13.58 -0.24
N LYS A 128 -0.54 -14.63 -0.53
CA LYS A 128 -1.69 -15.06 0.31
C LYS A 128 -1.22 -15.53 1.69
N ASN A 129 -1.93 -15.14 2.75
CA ASN A 129 -1.75 -15.75 4.06
C ASN A 129 -2.56 -17.06 4.15
N LEU A 130 -1.89 -18.20 3.97
CA LEU A 130 -2.54 -19.52 4.05
C LEU A 130 -2.93 -19.94 5.47
N LYS A 131 -2.37 -19.32 6.52
CA LYS A 131 -2.65 -19.71 7.91
C LYS A 131 -4.08 -19.40 8.37
N MET A 132 -4.82 -18.58 7.61
CA MET A 132 -6.23 -18.25 7.87
C MET A 132 -7.15 -19.48 7.94
N ASN A 133 -6.84 -20.58 7.23
CA ASN A 133 -7.75 -21.73 7.11
C ASN A 133 -7.55 -22.84 8.16
N ILE A 134 -6.48 -22.82 8.96
CA ILE A 134 -6.04 -24.04 9.69
C ILE A 134 -6.09 -23.91 11.22
N LEU A 135 -5.91 -22.70 11.79
CA LEU A 135 -5.92 -22.51 13.25
C LEU A 135 -6.69 -21.26 13.65
N ASN A 136 -7.89 -21.46 14.20
CA ASN A 136 -8.70 -20.43 14.85
C ASN A 136 -8.15 -20.08 16.24
N THR A 137 -6.87 -19.72 16.33
CA THR A 137 -6.23 -19.26 17.57
C THR A 137 -5.34 -18.05 17.28
N ASN A 138 -5.71 -16.92 17.89
CA ASN A 138 -4.97 -15.64 17.98
C ASN A 138 -4.97 -14.66 16.77
N LYS A 139 -5.98 -13.78 16.80
CA LYS A 139 -5.85 -12.30 16.73
C LYS A 139 -5.23 -11.61 15.49
N SER A 140 -4.85 -12.29 14.41
CA SER A 140 -4.39 -11.63 13.17
C SER A 140 -5.33 -11.83 11.98
N ASN A 141 -6.25 -10.88 11.76
CA ASN A 141 -7.12 -10.81 10.57
C ASN A 141 -6.34 -10.32 9.33
N VAL A 142 -5.24 -11.00 9.00
CA VAL A 142 -4.32 -10.65 7.89
C VAL A 142 -4.58 -11.58 6.71
N LEU A 143 -5.06 -11.03 5.60
CA LEU A 143 -5.34 -11.75 4.35
C LEU A 143 -4.08 -12.01 3.53
N ALA A 144 -3.21 -11.01 3.40
CA ALA A 144 -2.07 -11.04 2.51
C ALA A 144 -0.92 -10.17 3.01
N TYR A 145 0.28 -10.45 2.52
CA TYR A 145 1.49 -9.68 2.75
C TYR A 145 1.99 -9.09 1.44
N VAL A 146 2.47 -7.84 1.47
CA VAL A 146 3.06 -7.12 0.34
C VAL A 146 4.48 -6.71 0.71
N PHE A 147 5.44 -6.98 -0.16
CA PHE A 147 6.87 -6.72 0.05
C PHE A 147 7.46 -5.96 -1.13
N SER A 148 8.38 -5.02 -0.87
CA SER A 148 9.20 -4.42 -1.91
C SER A 148 10.13 -5.46 -2.55
N GLY A 149 10.30 -5.39 -3.87
CA GLY A 149 11.18 -6.28 -4.63
C GLY A 149 12.67 -6.12 -4.35
N SER A 150 13.09 -5.01 -3.75
CA SER A 150 14.48 -4.77 -3.30
C SER A 150 14.87 -5.55 -2.04
N PHE A 151 13.96 -6.35 -1.48
CA PHE A 151 14.06 -6.99 -0.16
C PHE A 151 14.20 -6.01 1.02
N ASP A 152 14.02 -4.70 0.80
CA ASP A 152 13.98 -3.72 1.88
C ASP A 152 12.72 -3.90 2.74
N LYS A 153 12.92 -4.44 3.95
CA LYS A 153 11.85 -4.67 4.93
C LYS A 153 11.18 -3.37 5.40
N LYS A 154 11.82 -2.21 5.23
CA LYS A 154 11.24 -0.88 5.55
C LYS A 154 10.01 -0.56 4.72
N ASN A 155 9.86 -1.18 3.55
CA ASN A 155 8.74 -0.95 2.65
C ASN A 155 7.92 -2.25 2.53
N SER A 156 7.20 -2.58 3.61
CA SER A 156 6.32 -3.75 3.67
C SER A 156 4.94 -3.40 4.20
N TYR A 157 3.92 -4.08 3.67
CA TYR A 157 2.52 -3.87 4.03
C TYR A 157 1.82 -5.18 4.38
N ILE A 158 0.82 -5.08 5.24
CA ILE A 158 -0.13 -6.17 5.52
C ILE A 158 -1.53 -5.74 5.12
N ILE A 159 -2.26 -6.64 4.47
CA ILE A 159 -3.66 -6.44 4.12
C ILE A 159 -4.52 -7.14 5.16
N LYS A 160 -5.42 -6.39 5.81
CA LYS A 160 -6.36 -6.87 6.81
C LYS A 160 -7.80 -6.77 6.30
N GLY A 161 -8.76 -7.46 6.93
CA GLY A 161 -10.20 -7.29 6.67
C GLY A 161 -10.79 -8.39 5.80
N SER A 162 -11.78 -8.07 4.95
CA SER A 162 -12.41 -9.02 4.03
C SER A 162 -12.69 -8.39 2.67
N TYR A 163 -12.13 -8.99 1.60
CA TYR A 163 -12.33 -8.50 0.23
C TYR A 163 -13.76 -8.76 -0.27
N LYS A 164 -14.34 -9.92 0.09
CA LYS A 164 -15.75 -10.25 -0.19
C LYS A 164 -16.70 -9.23 0.45
N CYS A 165 -16.39 -8.77 1.66
CA CYS A 165 -17.19 -7.75 2.34
C CYS A 165 -16.87 -6.31 1.93
N LYS A 166 -15.82 -6.08 1.12
CA LYS A 166 -15.27 -4.75 0.79
C LYS A 166 -15.00 -3.93 2.06
N SER A 167 -14.19 -4.52 2.95
CA SER A 167 -13.76 -3.96 4.24
C SER A 167 -12.25 -4.12 4.49
N CYS A 168 -11.45 -4.15 3.41
CA CYS A 168 -10.00 -4.34 3.52
C CYS A 168 -9.28 -3.05 3.92
N LYS A 169 -8.16 -3.19 4.64
CA LYS A 169 -7.21 -2.11 4.92
C LYS A 169 -5.80 -2.56 4.60
N ILE A 170 -5.04 -1.74 3.88
CA ILE A 170 -3.61 -1.94 3.62
C ILE A 170 -2.85 -1.08 4.63
N VAL A 171 -2.03 -1.73 5.46
CA VAL A 171 -1.33 -1.10 6.58
C VAL A 171 0.17 -1.17 6.34
N HIS A 172 0.84 -0.02 6.34
CA HIS A 172 2.30 0.06 6.30
C HIS A 172 2.86 -0.47 7.62
N VAL A 173 3.72 -1.49 7.55
CA VAL A 173 4.13 -2.24 8.75
C VAL A 173 4.98 -1.39 9.71
N PRO A 174 6.05 -0.68 9.28
CA PRO A 174 6.88 0.08 10.21
C PRO A 174 6.17 1.28 10.87
N MET A 175 5.29 1.97 10.14
CA MET A 175 4.52 3.11 10.69
C MET A 175 3.21 2.69 11.36
N ASN A 176 2.81 1.41 11.23
CA ASN A 176 1.48 0.89 11.61
C ASN A 176 0.29 1.74 11.09
N LYS A 177 0.49 2.49 10.00
CA LYS A 177 -0.47 3.44 9.43
C LYS A 177 -1.27 2.79 8.31
N THR A 178 -2.58 2.99 8.29
CA THR A 178 -3.42 2.58 7.15
C THR A 178 -3.17 3.55 6.00
N VAL A 179 -2.76 3.02 4.84
CA VAL A 179 -2.44 3.79 3.63
C VAL A 179 -3.49 3.64 2.54
N VAL A 180 -4.27 2.55 2.56
CA VAL A 180 -5.39 2.32 1.64
C VAL A 180 -6.54 1.64 2.38
N GLU A 181 -7.78 2.07 2.14
CA GLU A 181 -9.00 1.43 2.61
C GLU A 181 -9.93 1.08 1.45
N ILE A 182 -10.41 -0.17 1.43
CA ILE A 182 -11.46 -0.65 0.51
C ILE A 182 -12.77 -0.64 1.29
N LYS A 183 -13.76 0.12 0.83
CA LYS A 183 -15.08 0.32 1.47
C LYS A 183 -16.21 0.02 0.49
N ARG A 184 -17.33 -0.52 0.97
CA ARG A 184 -18.58 -0.57 0.18
C ARG A 184 -18.99 0.83 -0.22
N LYS A 185 -19.37 1.04 -1.49
CA LYS A 185 -19.94 2.30 -1.94
C LYS A 185 -21.41 2.38 -1.50
N GLU A 186 -21.79 3.49 -0.87
CA GLU A 186 -23.15 3.73 -0.38
C GLU A 186 -23.69 5.06 -0.94
N VAL A 187 -24.97 5.08 -1.31
CA VAL A 187 -25.63 6.29 -1.83
C VAL A 187 -25.94 7.22 -0.67
N ARG A 188 -25.42 8.46 -0.75
CA ARG A 188 -25.49 9.50 0.31
C ARG A 188 -26.89 9.79 0.87
N THR A 189 -27.96 9.52 0.13
CA THR A 189 -29.31 9.99 0.46
C THR A 189 -30.30 8.97 1.02
N LYS A 190 -30.08 7.64 0.89
CA LYS A 190 -31.08 6.63 1.34
C LYS A 190 -30.52 5.31 1.90
N GLY A 191 -29.22 5.20 2.18
CA GLY A 191 -28.61 3.94 2.64
C GLY A 191 -28.66 2.79 1.61
N VAL A 192 -29.06 3.12 0.36
CA VAL A 192 -29.00 2.22 -0.79
C VAL A 192 -27.53 1.93 -1.07
N ARG A 193 -27.18 0.65 -1.04
CA ARG A 193 -25.83 0.20 -1.39
C ARG A 193 -25.77 -0.07 -2.89
N PHE A 194 -24.63 0.22 -3.51
CA PHE A 194 -24.36 -0.32 -4.83
C PHE A 194 -24.15 -1.85 -4.75
N GLY A 195 -24.12 -2.51 -5.91
CA GLY A 195 -23.76 -3.93 -5.97
C GLY A 195 -22.35 -4.20 -5.42
N SER A 196 -22.04 -5.47 -5.13
CA SER A 196 -20.73 -5.88 -4.60
C SER A 196 -19.57 -5.70 -5.60
N ASP A 197 -19.90 -5.38 -6.85
CA ASP A 197 -19.05 -4.98 -7.96
C ASP A 197 -18.60 -3.51 -7.90
N VAL A 198 -19.28 -2.64 -7.16
CA VAL A 198 -18.92 -1.21 -7.02
C VAL A 198 -18.51 -0.88 -5.58
N PHE A 199 -17.33 -0.30 -5.42
CA PHE A 199 -16.76 0.02 -4.11
C PHE A 199 -15.84 1.23 -4.17
N ASP A 200 -15.60 1.85 -3.01
CA ASP A 200 -14.68 2.97 -2.88
C ASP A 200 -13.29 2.48 -2.46
N LEU A 201 -12.26 3.01 -3.11
CA LEU A 201 -10.85 2.82 -2.82
C LEU A 201 -10.29 4.16 -2.32
N VAL A 202 -10.09 4.28 -1.01
CA VAL A 202 -9.56 5.49 -0.37
C VAL A 202 -8.06 5.31 -0.20
N VAL A 203 -7.27 6.18 -0.82
CA VAL A 203 -5.80 6.14 -0.87
C VAL A 203 -5.23 7.34 -0.13
N SER A 204 -4.27 7.11 0.77
CA SER A 204 -3.59 8.18 1.50
C SER A 204 -2.68 8.99 0.57
N PRO A 205 -2.43 10.29 0.83
CA PRO A 205 -1.78 11.20 -0.13
C PRO A 205 -0.36 10.81 -0.54
N ALA A 206 0.33 10.07 0.33
CA ALA A 206 1.71 9.61 0.11
C ALA A 206 1.78 8.18 -0.46
N PHE A 207 0.66 7.61 -0.92
CA PHE A 207 0.59 6.26 -1.48
C PHE A 207 0.13 6.29 -2.93
N ASP A 208 0.83 5.54 -3.79
CA ASP A 208 0.56 5.50 -5.22
C ASP A 208 -0.80 4.84 -5.53
N THR A 209 -1.63 5.53 -6.32
CA THR A 209 -2.99 5.08 -6.67
C THR A 209 -2.98 3.91 -7.65
N ALA A 210 -1.98 3.81 -8.53
CA ALA A 210 -1.84 2.69 -9.46
C ALA A 210 -1.49 1.40 -8.69
N LEU A 211 -0.53 1.46 -7.75
CA LEU A 211 -0.19 0.38 -6.83
C LEU A 211 -1.38 0.00 -5.93
N ALA A 212 -2.15 0.98 -5.44
CA ALA A 212 -3.36 0.71 -4.67
C ALA A 212 -4.35 -0.14 -5.49
N MET A 213 -4.56 0.22 -6.76
CA MET A 213 -5.43 -0.53 -7.67
C MET A 213 -4.85 -1.90 -8.05
N ALA A 214 -3.54 -2.00 -8.28
CA ALA A 214 -2.87 -3.29 -8.52
C ALA A 214 -3.11 -4.27 -7.35
N LEU A 215 -3.01 -3.79 -6.11
CA LEU A 215 -3.30 -4.61 -4.92
C LEU A 215 -4.79 -5.00 -4.83
N VAL A 216 -5.73 -4.15 -5.29
CA VAL A 216 -7.16 -4.50 -5.42
C VAL A 216 -7.37 -5.66 -6.41
N LEU A 217 -6.72 -5.61 -7.58
CA LEU A 217 -6.83 -6.64 -8.62
C LEU A 217 -6.30 -7.99 -8.12
N LEU A 218 -5.16 -7.97 -7.44
CA LEU A 218 -4.58 -9.17 -6.84
C LEU A 218 -5.45 -9.74 -5.71
N LEU A 219 -6.10 -8.89 -4.91
CA LEU A 219 -7.06 -9.35 -3.90
C LEU A 219 -8.28 -10.03 -4.53
N ASP A 220 -8.79 -9.51 -5.66
CA ASP A 220 -9.89 -10.15 -6.38
C ASP A 220 -9.50 -11.54 -6.89
N GLN A 221 -8.34 -11.68 -7.55
CA GLN A 221 -7.80 -12.99 -7.99
C GLN A 221 -7.65 -14.01 -6.86
N MET A 222 -7.35 -13.55 -5.65
CA MET A 222 -7.01 -14.42 -4.52
C MET A 222 -8.20 -14.70 -3.59
N PHE A 223 -9.27 -13.90 -3.62
CA PHE A 223 -10.33 -13.91 -2.61
C PHE A 223 -11.76 -13.74 -3.12
N SER A 224 -12.02 -13.54 -4.42
CA SER A 224 -13.40 -13.59 -4.96
C SER A 224 -13.92 -15.02 -5.09
#